data_AF-A0A7T4R2C6-F1
#
_entry.id   AF-A0A7T4R2C6-F1
#
_cell.length_a   1.000
_cell.length_b   1.000
_cell.length_c   1.000
_cell.angle_alpha   90.00
_cell.angle_beta   90.00
_cell.angle_gamma   90.00
#
_symmetry.space_group_name_H-M   'P 1'
#
loop_
_entity.id
_entity.type
_entity.pdbx_description
1 polymer ?
#
loop_
_entity_poly.entity_id
_entity_poly.type
_entity_poly.pdbx_seq_one_letter_code
_entity_poly.pdbx_strand_id
1 'polypeptide(L)'
;MRKIEGGAGLALICLSICLFGSSAVLADEMTRAIEQMCAKTKACMQERFGGSEQVSPEMKAMIMQQMGMACDYMAAQYASAPKGHPIYQPALQCLKSMAAMSCDELDAIDDNPTPECERYEEVSERY
;
A
#
# COMPACT_ATOMS: atom_id res chain seq x y z
N MET A 1 -52.50 -16.07 45.26
CA MET A 1 -51.76 -14.95 45.88
C MET A 1 -50.30 -15.36 46.06
N ARG A 2 -49.38 -14.38 45.91
CA ARG A 2 -47.90 -14.43 46.01
C ARG A 2 -47.21 -14.94 44.74
N LYS A 3 -46.86 -14.11 43.75
CA LYS A 3 -46.00 -12.90 43.66
C LYS A 3 -44.59 -13.30 43.19
N ILE A 4 -44.35 -13.05 41.89
CA ILE A 4 -43.10 -13.25 41.15
C ILE A 4 -42.39 -11.88 41.12
N GLU A 5 -41.26 -11.74 41.80
CA GLU A 5 -40.26 -10.66 41.64
C GLU A 5 -38.93 -11.35 41.98
N GLY A 6 -37.95 -11.50 41.10
CA GLY A 6 -37.29 -10.46 40.31
C GLY A 6 -35.85 -10.40 40.81
N GLY A 7 -34.94 -11.14 40.18
CA GLY A 7 -33.55 -11.22 40.69
C GLY A 7 -32.63 -12.20 39.96
N ALA A 8 -32.84 -12.44 38.68
CA ALA A 8 -31.92 -13.22 37.84
C ALA A 8 -31.54 -12.44 36.56
N GLY A 9 -31.63 -11.10 36.61
CA GLY A 9 -31.44 -10.21 35.45
C GLY A 9 -30.03 -9.63 35.31
N LEU A 10 -29.09 -9.93 36.21
CA LEU A 10 -27.76 -9.30 36.24
C LEU A 10 -26.62 -10.13 35.66
N ALA A 11 -26.83 -11.41 35.34
CA ALA A 11 -25.78 -12.29 34.81
C ALA A 11 -25.77 -12.39 33.27
N LEU A 12 -26.75 -11.80 32.58
CA LEU A 12 -26.89 -11.86 31.12
C LEU A 12 -26.39 -10.59 30.40
N ILE A 13 -25.96 -9.56 31.13
CA ILE A 13 -25.31 -8.34 30.60
C ILE A 13 -23.79 -8.58 30.43
N CYS A 14 -23.41 -9.79 30.00
CA CYS A 14 -22.06 -10.10 29.49
C CYS A 14 -22.10 -10.39 27.98
N LEU A 15 -23.28 -10.30 27.35
CA LEU A 15 -23.39 -10.22 25.91
C LEU A 15 -23.03 -8.78 25.48
N SER A 16 -22.07 -8.66 24.55
CA SER A 16 -22.06 -7.63 23.50
C SER A 16 -21.06 -6.45 23.55
N ILE A 17 -20.04 -6.38 24.41
CA ILE A 17 -19.04 -5.26 24.34
C ILE A 17 -17.62 -5.69 23.94
N CYS A 18 -17.38 -6.97 23.62
CA CYS A 18 -16.24 -7.34 22.77
C CYS A 18 -16.56 -7.08 21.29
N LEU A 19 -17.16 -5.93 20.98
CA LEU A 19 -17.14 -5.35 19.65
C LEU A 19 -15.67 -5.18 19.31
N PHE A 20 -15.16 -6.16 18.57
CA PHE A 20 -14.09 -6.07 17.61
C PHE A 20 -13.80 -4.61 17.30
N GLY A 21 -12.85 -4.04 18.05
CA GLY A 21 -12.08 -2.92 17.55
C GLY A 21 -11.38 -3.49 16.33
N SER A 22 -12.00 -3.33 15.16
CA SER A 22 -11.28 -3.43 13.92
C SER A 22 -10.15 -2.43 14.08
N SER A 23 -8.97 -2.93 14.42
CA SER A 23 -7.73 -2.21 14.21
C SER A 23 -7.71 -1.97 12.72
N ALA A 24 -8.35 -0.88 12.27
CA ALA A 24 -7.98 -0.25 11.04
C ALA A 24 -6.51 0.08 11.28
N VAL A 25 -5.63 -0.83 10.86
CA VAL A 25 -4.23 -0.54 10.67
C VAL A 25 -4.28 0.70 9.79
N LEU A 26 -4.06 1.86 10.41
CA LEU A 26 -3.94 3.11 9.70
C LEU A 26 -2.63 2.95 8.95
N ALA A 27 -2.72 2.43 7.72
CA ALA A 27 -1.58 2.35 6.84
C ALA A 27 -0.92 3.73 6.80
N ASP A 28 0.37 3.77 7.12
CA ASP A 28 1.14 4.99 7.15
C ASP A 28 1.19 5.63 5.76
N GLU A 29 1.47 6.93 5.68
CA GLU A 29 1.52 7.64 4.39
C GLU A 29 2.49 7.00 3.41
N MET A 30 3.63 6.51 3.89
CA MET A 30 4.60 5.77 3.08
C MET A 30 4.01 4.45 2.56
N THR A 31 3.38 3.66 3.43
CA THR A 31 2.72 2.41 3.02
C THR A 31 1.66 2.68 1.94
N ARG A 32 0.86 3.72 2.08
CA ARG A 32 -0.15 4.10 1.08
C ARG A 32 0.48 4.53 -0.24
N ALA A 33 1.57 5.28 -0.21
CA ALA A 33 2.27 5.68 -1.43
C ALA A 33 2.89 4.48 -2.16
N ILE A 34 3.45 3.51 -1.41
CA ILE A 34 3.94 2.24 -1.97
C ILE A 34 2.79 1.46 -2.61
N GLU A 35 1.65 1.33 -1.93
CA GLU A 35 0.47 0.64 -2.46
C GLU A 35 -0.05 1.31 -3.75
N GLN A 36 -0.08 2.64 -3.80
CA GLN A 36 -0.45 3.40 -5.00
C GLN A 36 0.53 3.18 -6.15
N MET A 37 1.83 3.26 -5.88
CA MET A 37 2.87 3.00 -6.88
C MET A 37 2.78 1.56 -7.40
N CYS A 38 2.52 0.61 -6.51
CA CYS A 38 2.30 -0.79 -6.85
C CYS A 38 1.08 -1.02 -7.75
N ALA A 39 -0.04 -0.36 -7.44
CA ALA A 39 -1.22 -0.40 -8.29
C ALA A 39 -0.92 0.19 -9.67
N LYS A 40 -0.16 1.29 -9.73
CA LYS A 40 0.27 1.94 -10.97
C LYS A 40 1.14 1.01 -11.82
N THR A 41 2.20 0.42 -11.26
CA THR A 41 3.07 -0.51 -12.00
C THR A 41 2.31 -1.71 -12.52
N LYS A 42 1.40 -2.28 -11.71
CA LYS A 42 0.52 -3.38 -12.12
C LYS A 42 -0.37 -2.98 -13.30
N ALA A 43 -0.99 -1.81 -13.25
CA ALA A 43 -1.83 -1.30 -14.34
C ALA A 43 -1.01 -1.12 -15.64
N CYS A 44 0.17 -0.53 -15.54
CA CYS A 44 1.05 -0.36 -16.71
C CYS A 44 1.51 -1.69 -17.31
N MET A 45 1.79 -2.69 -16.46
CA MET A 45 2.13 -4.02 -16.97
C MET A 45 0.94 -4.69 -17.66
N GLN A 46 -0.27 -4.51 -17.14
CA GLN A 46 -1.48 -5.03 -17.78
C GLN A 46 -1.75 -4.38 -19.13
N GLU A 47 -1.49 -3.09 -19.27
CA GLU A 47 -1.58 -2.36 -20.54
C GLU A 47 -0.60 -2.92 -21.57
N ARG A 48 0.66 -3.13 -21.18
CA ARG A 48 1.68 -3.77 -22.04
C ARG A 48 1.28 -5.16 -22.49
N PHE A 49 0.74 -5.98 -21.58
CA PHE A 49 0.25 -7.31 -21.93
C PHE A 49 -0.99 -7.30 -22.82
N GLY A 50 -1.85 -6.29 -22.69
CA GLY A 50 -3.05 -6.14 -23.52
C GLY A 50 -2.74 -6.06 -25.01
N GLY A 51 -1.54 -5.58 -25.37
CA GLY A 51 -1.04 -5.54 -26.75
C GLY A 51 -0.17 -6.74 -27.16
N SER A 52 0.14 -7.67 -26.25
CA SER A 52 1.09 -8.77 -26.52
C SER A 52 0.41 -10.12 -26.63
N GLU A 53 0.35 -10.69 -27.84
CA GLU A 53 -0.12 -12.08 -28.05
C GLU A 53 0.84 -13.14 -27.48
N GLN A 54 2.06 -12.73 -27.10
CA GLN A 54 3.13 -13.63 -26.64
C GLN A 54 3.01 -14.04 -25.16
N VAL A 55 2.15 -13.36 -24.39
CA VAL A 55 1.99 -13.61 -22.95
C VAL A 55 0.70 -14.37 -22.72
N SER A 56 0.83 -15.67 -22.40
CA SER A 56 -0.33 -16.50 -22.07
C SER A 56 -1.05 -15.99 -20.81
N PRO A 57 -2.35 -16.28 -20.64
CA PRO A 57 -3.08 -15.93 -19.42
C PRO A 57 -2.42 -16.45 -18.14
N GLU A 58 -1.84 -17.65 -18.20
CA GLU A 58 -1.12 -18.26 -17.08
C GLU A 58 0.18 -17.51 -16.75
N MET A 59 0.95 -17.14 -17.77
CA MET A 59 2.17 -16.34 -17.58
C MET A 59 1.83 -14.94 -17.02
N LYS A 60 0.75 -14.33 -17.50
CA LYS A 60 0.24 -13.05 -16.95
C LYS A 60 -0.13 -13.21 -15.47
N ALA A 61 -0.84 -14.27 -15.09
CA ALA A 61 -1.20 -14.52 -13.70
C ALA A 61 0.04 -14.68 -12.81
N MET A 62 1.05 -15.43 -13.27
CA MET A 62 2.32 -15.58 -12.56
C MET A 62 3.02 -14.23 -12.37
N ILE A 63 3.16 -13.42 -13.42
CA ILE A 63 3.83 -12.12 -13.32
C ILE A 63 3.09 -11.21 -12.34
N MET A 64 1.77 -11.13 -12.44
CA MET A 64 0.96 -10.29 -11.54
C MET A 64 1.05 -10.75 -10.08
N GLN A 65 1.15 -12.06 -9.83
CA GLN A 65 1.37 -12.61 -8.49
C GLN A 65 2.75 -12.22 -7.95
N GLN A 66 3.83 -12.37 -8.75
CA GLN A 66 5.18 -11.98 -8.33
C GLN A 66 5.25 -10.48 -8.01
N MET A 67 4.62 -9.63 -8.83
CA MET A 67 4.51 -8.19 -8.54
C MET A 67 3.73 -7.91 -7.26
N GLY A 68 2.67 -8.68 -6.99
CA GLY A 68 1.94 -8.62 -5.71
C GLY A 68 2.84 -8.85 -4.52
N MET A 69 3.61 -9.94 -4.54
CA MET A 69 4.52 -10.26 -3.43
C MET A 69 5.64 -9.23 -3.26
N ALA A 70 6.20 -8.70 -4.35
CA ALA A 70 7.19 -7.63 -4.29
C ALA A 70 6.62 -6.35 -3.64
N CYS A 71 5.39 -6.00 -3.98
CA CYS A 71 4.67 -4.89 -3.39
C CYS A 71 4.41 -5.06 -1.90
N ASP A 72 3.92 -6.23 -1.49
CA ASP A 72 3.65 -6.51 -0.09
C ASP A 72 4.94 -6.49 0.74
N TYR A 73 6.04 -7.02 0.17
CA TYR A 73 7.36 -6.97 0.79
C TYR A 73 7.85 -5.53 0.98
N MET A 74 7.74 -4.68 -0.04
CA MET A 74 8.10 -3.26 0.05
C MET A 74 7.23 -2.55 1.11
N ALA A 75 5.92 -2.75 1.07
CA ALA A 75 5.01 -2.15 2.04
C ALA A 75 5.38 -2.54 3.49
N ALA A 76 5.73 -3.81 3.71
CA ALA A 76 6.15 -4.31 5.02
C ALA A 76 7.48 -3.70 5.49
N GLN A 77 8.46 -3.53 4.59
CA GLN A 77 9.77 -2.93 4.92
C GLN A 77 9.62 -1.48 5.40
N TYR A 78 8.70 -0.72 4.79
CA TYR A 78 8.51 0.69 5.12
C TYR A 78 7.41 0.93 6.18
N ALA A 79 6.67 -0.10 6.61
CA ALA A 79 5.63 0.03 7.62
C ALA A 79 6.15 0.56 8.97
N SER A 80 7.44 0.36 9.26
CA SER A 80 8.12 0.83 10.47
C SER A 80 9.18 1.90 10.19
N ALA A 81 9.24 2.44 8.97
CA ALA A 81 10.22 3.45 8.59
C ALA A 81 10.10 4.69 9.50
N PRO A 82 11.20 5.21 10.08
CA PRO A 82 11.13 6.38 10.95
C PRO A 82 10.70 7.62 10.17
N LYS A 83 9.51 8.15 10.50
CA LYS A 83 8.98 9.38 9.85
C LYS A 83 9.87 10.61 10.01
N GLY A 84 10.69 10.63 11.08
CA GLY A 84 11.65 11.70 11.35
C GLY A 84 12.95 11.58 10.56
N HIS A 85 13.17 10.49 9.82
CA HIS A 85 14.36 10.35 8.98
C HIS A 85 14.33 11.38 7.84
N PRO A 86 15.42 12.10 7.54
CA PRO A 86 15.44 13.14 6.51
C PRO A 86 15.06 12.65 5.10
N ILE A 87 15.23 11.35 4.83
CA ILE A 87 14.83 10.70 3.58
C ILE A 87 13.31 10.48 3.47
N TYR A 88 12.58 10.38 4.59
CA TYR A 88 11.19 9.93 4.58
C TYR A 88 10.29 10.78 3.68
N GLN A 89 10.34 12.10 3.83
CA GLN A 89 9.50 13.01 3.04
C GLN A 89 9.89 13.05 1.56
N PRO A 90 11.18 13.19 1.18
CA PRO A 90 11.60 13.08 -0.21
C PRO A 90 11.16 11.77 -0.89
N ALA A 91 11.36 10.63 -0.24
CA ALA A 91 10.94 9.33 -0.76
C ALA A 91 9.42 9.24 -0.97
N LEU A 92 8.65 9.74 0.00
CA LEU A 92 7.20 9.78 -0.07
C LEU A 92 6.71 10.60 -1.26
N GLN A 93 7.35 11.74 -1.54
CA GLN A 93 6.95 12.60 -2.66
C GLN A 93 7.35 12.01 -4.01
N CYS A 94 8.54 11.38 -4.12
CA CYS A 94 8.94 10.67 -5.33
C CYS A 94 7.96 9.53 -5.67
N LEU A 95 7.55 8.72 -4.69
CA LEU A 95 6.56 7.66 -4.93
C LEU A 95 5.21 8.22 -5.40
N LYS A 96 4.76 9.34 -4.82
CA LYS A 96 3.51 10.00 -5.19
C LYS A 96 3.58 10.61 -6.61
N SER A 97 4.70 11.23 -6.98
CA SER A 97 4.85 11.80 -8.32
C SER A 97 4.84 10.69 -9.37
N MET A 98 5.58 9.60 -9.14
CA MET A 98 5.61 8.43 -10.04
C MET A 98 4.24 7.76 -10.18
N ALA A 99 3.49 7.61 -9.08
CA ALA A 99 2.16 7.00 -9.13
C ALA A 99 1.14 7.81 -9.96
N ALA A 100 1.38 9.11 -10.16
CA ALA A 100 0.52 10.01 -10.93
C ALA A 100 0.87 10.09 -12.43
N MET A 101 2.02 9.58 -12.85
CA MET A 101 2.50 9.61 -14.23
C MET A 101 1.65 8.71 -15.15
N SER A 102 1.76 8.86 -16.46
CA SER A 102 1.33 7.84 -17.45
C SER A 102 2.31 6.66 -17.46
N CYS A 103 1.95 5.57 -18.16
CA CYS A 103 2.83 4.40 -18.26
C CYS A 103 4.06 4.65 -19.14
N ASP A 104 3.91 5.46 -20.19
CA ASP A 104 5.03 5.89 -21.04
C ASP A 104 6.01 6.80 -20.28
N GLU A 105 5.48 7.77 -19.52
CA GLU A 105 6.32 8.62 -18.68
C GLU A 105 7.03 7.79 -17.59
N LEU A 106 6.34 6.82 -16.99
CA LEU A 106 6.93 5.95 -15.98
C LEU A 106 8.04 5.05 -16.55
N ASP A 107 7.93 4.62 -17.81
CA ASP A 107 8.99 3.85 -18.49
C ASP A 107 10.22 4.71 -18.79
N ALA A 108 10.05 6.02 -18.93
CA ALA A 108 11.12 6.97 -19.18
C ALA A 108 11.68 7.64 -17.90
N ILE A 109 11.30 7.16 -16.71
CA ILE A 109 11.64 7.84 -15.44
C ILE A 109 13.15 7.93 -15.19
N ASP A 110 13.93 6.93 -15.61
CA ASP A 110 15.39 6.93 -15.45
C ASP A 110 16.08 7.98 -16.33
N ASP A 111 15.48 8.29 -17.49
CA ASP A 111 15.97 9.32 -18.42
C ASP A 111 15.41 10.71 -18.10
N ASN A 112 14.22 10.77 -17.49
CA ASN A 112 13.50 12.00 -17.19
C ASN A 112 12.86 11.92 -15.79
N PRO A 113 13.67 11.99 -14.72
CA PRO A 113 13.16 11.92 -13.36
C PRO A 113 12.27 13.11 -13.03
N THR A 114 11.28 12.89 -12.15
CA THR A 114 10.51 14.00 -11.60
C THR A 114 11.37 14.82 -10.63
N PRO A 115 11.10 16.12 -10.45
CA PRO A 115 11.82 16.95 -9.47
C PRO A 115 11.77 16.37 -8.04
N GLU A 116 10.70 15.67 -7.69
CA GLU A 116 10.57 14.98 -6.40
C GLU A 116 11.54 13.80 -6.26
N CYS A 117 11.77 13.06 -7.34
CA CYS A 117 12.71 11.93 -7.37
C CYS A 117 14.17 12.39 -7.42
N GLU A 118 14.49 13.45 -8.17
CA GLU A 118 15.81 14.08 -8.13
C GLU A 118 16.16 14.53 -6.70
N ARG A 119 15.20 15.15 -6.00
CA ARG A 119 15.38 15.55 -4.61
C ARG A 119 15.57 14.35 -3.68
N TYR A 120 14.83 13.26 -3.91
CA TYR A 120 15.03 12.04 -3.13
C TYR A 120 16.44 11.49 -3.33
N GLU A 121 16.92 11.42 -4.56
CA GLU A 121 18.26 10.96 -4.90
C GLU A 121 19.34 11.81 -4.20
N GLU A 122 19.28 13.13 -4.36
CA GLU A 122 20.20 14.09 -3.71
C GLU A 122 20.25 13.93 -2.18
N VAL A 123 19.11 13.62 -1.55
CA VAL A 123 19.04 13.40 -0.11
C VAL A 123 19.56 12.00 0.25
N SER A 124 19.28 10.99 -0.57
CA SER A 124 19.66 9.60 -0.33
C SER A 124 21.18 9.39 -0.37
N GLU A 125 21.91 10.10 -1.24
CA GLU A 125 23.37 10.01 -1.34
C GLU A 125 24.11 10.49 -0.08
N ARG A 126 23.41 11.18 0.82
CA ARG A 126 23.97 11.72 2.07
C ARG A 126 23.88 10.77 3.26
N TYR A 127 23.29 9.58 3.10
CA TYR A 127 23.07 8.59 4.15
C TYR A 127 23.48 7.19 3.70
#